data_AF-A0A2N5M2A6-F1
#
_entry.id   AF-A0A2N5M2A6-F1
#
_cell.length_a   1.000
_cell.length_b   1.000
_cell.length_c   1.000
_cell.angle_alpha   90.00
_cell.angle_beta   90.00
_cell.angle_gamma   90.00
#
_symmetry.space_group_name_H-M   'P 1'
#
loop_
_entity.id
_entity.type
_entity.pdbx_description
1 polymer ?
#
loop_
_entity_poly.entity_id
_entity_poly.type
_entity_poly.pdbx_seq_one_letter_code
_entity_poly.pdbx_strand_id
1 'polypeptide(L)'
;MDNNFFKNLEKKTGVNMKDILELANSLQGANFQDEKTVRGVIKRVSKIANKPINAELENKIVDSITKEGKSLDFNTISNMLNNKK
;
A
#
# COMPACT_ATOMS: atom_id res chain seq x y z
N MET A 1 12.39 7.46 12.42
CA MET A 1 11.73 6.40 11.64
C MET A 1 12.76 5.33 11.34
N ASP A 2 12.53 4.09 11.77
CA ASP A 2 13.55 3.04 11.73
C ASP A 2 13.92 2.62 10.31
N ASN A 3 15.13 3.01 9.88
CA ASN A 3 15.77 2.55 8.64
C ASN A 3 15.77 1.02 8.48
N ASN A 4 15.68 0.28 9.60
CA ASN A 4 15.61 -1.18 9.60
C ASN A 4 14.27 -1.71 9.07
N PHE A 5 13.15 -1.03 9.32
CA PHE A 5 11.85 -1.43 8.75
C PHE A 5 11.88 -1.35 7.23
N PHE A 6 12.30 -0.20 6.70
CA PHE A 6 12.37 0.04 5.27
C PHE A 6 13.34 -0.90 4.56
N LYS A 7 14.53 -1.12 5.12
CA LYS A 7 15.52 -2.08 4.58
C LYS A 7 14.99 -3.52 4.56
N ASN A 8 14.27 -3.93 5.61
CA ASN A 8 13.68 -5.26 5.65
C ASN A 8 12.52 -5.41 4.67
N LEU A 9 11.72 -4.35 4.49
CA LEU A 9 10.63 -4.33 3.52
C LEU A 9 11.16 -4.41 2.08
N GLU A 10 12.16 -3.59 1.75
CA GLU A 10 12.86 -3.61 0.46
C GLU A 10 13.46 -5.00 0.18
N LYS A 11 14.17 -5.60 1.15
CA LYS A 11 14.72 -6.96 1.01
C LYS A 11 13.65 -8.03 0.81
N LYS A 12 12.50 -7.94 1.50
CA LYS A 12 11.42 -8.93 1.43
C LYS A 12 10.56 -8.81 0.18
N THR A 13 10.38 -7.59 -0.32
CA THR A 13 9.44 -7.30 -1.41
C THR A 13 10.12 -6.98 -2.74
N GLY A 14 11.43 -6.67 -2.72
CA GLY A 14 12.18 -6.21 -3.88
C GLY A 14 11.84 -4.78 -4.31
N VAL A 15 11.11 -4.04 -3.47
CA VAL A 15 10.61 -2.70 -3.79
C VAL A 15 11.58 -1.62 -3.34
N ASN A 16 11.92 -0.70 -4.25
CA ASN A 16 12.73 0.47 -3.93
C ASN A 16 11.95 1.44 -3.03
N MET A 17 12.49 1.74 -1.85
CA MET A 17 11.83 2.64 -0.91
C MET A 17 11.70 4.07 -1.43
N LYS A 18 12.63 4.51 -2.28
CA LYS A 18 12.57 5.84 -2.90
C LYS A 18 11.29 5.99 -3.73
N ASP A 19 10.98 5.02 -4.57
CA ASP A 19 9.79 5.04 -5.44
C ASP A 19 8.50 5.03 -4.61
N ILE A 20 8.50 4.31 -3.48
CA ILE A 20 7.37 4.30 -2.53
C ILE A 20 7.19 5.64 -1.83
N LEU A 21 8.28 6.28 -1.40
CA LEU A 21 8.22 7.60 -0.77
C LEU A 21 7.77 8.68 -1.76
N GLU A 22 8.28 8.65 -3.00
CA GLU A 22 7.83 9.56 -4.06
C GLU A 22 6.35 9.35 -4.38
N LEU A 23 5.89 8.10 -4.46
CA LEU A 23 4.48 7.79 -4.62
C LEU A 23 3.66 8.33 -3.44
N ALA A 24 4.06 8.04 -2.20
CA ALA A 24 3.35 8.52 -1.01
C ALA A 24 3.24 10.05 -0.98
N ASN A 25 4.32 10.77 -1.32
CA ASN A 25 4.31 12.22 -1.45
C ASN A 25 3.35 12.70 -2.54
N SER A 26 3.32 12.04 -3.70
CA SER A 26 2.39 12.38 -4.79
C SER A 26 0.91 12.15 -4.44
N LEU A 27 0.64 11.34 -3.42
CA LEU A 27 -0.70 11.01 -2.94
C LEU A 27 -1.10 11.82 -1.72
N GLN A 28 -0.25 12.74 -1.23
CA GLN A 28 -0.65 13.71 -0.22
C GLN A 28 -1.81 14.56 -0.77
N GLY A 29 -2.97 14.50 -0.10
CA GLY A 29 -4.20 15.17 -0.53
C GLY A 29 -5.08 14.37 -1.50
N ALA A 30 -4.72 13.13 -1.85
CA ALA A 30 -5.57 12.26 -2.64
C ALA A 30 -6.82 11.81 -1.86
N ASN A 31 -7.96 11.69 -2.54
CA ASN A 31 -9.19 11.19 -1.94
C ASN A 31 -9.22 9.65 -1.99
N PHE A 32 -8.86 9.00 -0.89
CA PHE A 32 -8.90 7.53 -0.76
C PHE A 32 -10.32 6.95 -0.60
N GLN A 33 -11.36 7.78 -0.59
CA GLN A 33 -12.75 7.32 -0.68
C GLN A 33 -13.21 7.17 -2.14
N ASP A 34 -12.49 7.73 -3.10
CA ASP A 34 -12.80 7.61 -4.53
C ASP A 34 -12.17 6.34 -5.11
N GLU A 35 -13.02 5.45 -5.61
CA GLU A 35 -12.63 4.18 -6.24
C GLU A 35 -11.59 4.38 -7.34
N LYS A 36 -11.77 5.41 -8.18
CA LYS A 36 -10.88 5.68 -9.31
C LYS A 36 -9.48 6.07 -8.85
N THR A 37 -9.41 6.93 -7.83
CA THR A 37 -8.16 7.35 -7.20
C THR A 37 -7.45 6.14 -6.59
N VAL A 38 -8.15 5.35 -5.78
CA VAL A 38 -7.60 4.14 -5.15
C VAL A 38 -7.09 3.13 -6.18
N ARG A 39 -7.88 2.89 -7.23
CA ARG A 39 -7.51 1.99 -8.33
C ARG A 39 -6.23 2.47 -9.05
N GLY A 40 -6.13 3.77 -9.29
CA GLY A 40 -4.92 4.38 -9.88
C GLY A 40 -3.67 4.15 -9.03
N VAL A 41 -3.80 4.29 -7.70
CA VAL A 41 -2.72 4.03 -6.75
C VAL A 41 -2.28 2.58 -6.78
N ILE A 42 -3.22 1.64 -6.69
CA ILE A 42 -2.94 0.20 -6.68
C ILE A 42 -2.17 -0.22 -7.93
N LYS A 43 -2.56 0.26 -9.11
CA LYS A 43 -1.85 -0.03 -10.37
C LYS A 43 -0.41 0.48 -10.36
N ARG A 44 -0.15 1.67 -9.78
CA ARG A 44 1.20 2.22 -9.66
C ARG A 44 2.04 1.37 -8.71
N VAL A 45 1.50 1.00 -7.55
CA VAL A 45 2.18 0.12 -6.58
C VAL A 45 2.49 -1.24 -7.19
N SER A 46 1.53 -1.86 -7.89
CA SER A 46 1.71 -3.14 -8.57
C SER A 46 2.87 -3.13 -9.57
N LYS A 47 3.02 -2.02 -10.32
CA LYS A 47 4.15 -1.82 -11.25
C LYS A 47 5.48 -1.68 -10.51
N ILE A 48 5.53 -0.87 -9.46
CA ILE A 48 6.74 -0.69 -8.63
C ILE A 48 7.16 -2.01 -7.98
N ALA A 49 6.19 -2.80 -7.51
CA ALA A 49 6.42 -4.11 -6.91
C ALA A 49 6.67 -5.24 -7.92
N ASN A 50 6.56 -4.95 -9.22
CA ASN A 50 6.61 -5.94 -10.29
C ASN A 50 5.72 -7.18 -10.00
N LYS A 51 4.53 -6.93 -9.42
CA LYS A 51 3.57 -7.95 -9.02
C LYS A 51 2.30 -7.78 -9.84
N PRO A 52 2.03 -8.67 -10.81
CA PRO A 52 0.80 -8.62 -11.58
C PRO A 52 -0.40 -8.88 -10.67
N ILE A 53 -1.44 -8.09 -10.84
CA ILE A 53 -2.74 -8.25 -10.16
C ILE A 53 -3.81 -8.53 -11.21
N ASN A 54 -4.72 -9.46 -10.91
CA ASN A 54 -5.90 -9.68 -11.74
C ASN A 54 -7.02 -8.71 -11.35
N ALA A 55 -8.04 -8.57 -12.19
CA ALA A 55 -9.13 -7.63 -11.97
C ALA A 55 -9.91 -7.91 -10.68
N GLU A 56 -10.06 -9.19 -10.30
CA GLU A 56 -10.74 -9.60 -9.08
C GLU A 56 -10.00 -9.14 -7.82
N LEU A 57 -8.67 -9.36 -7.78
CA LEU A 57 -7.82 -8.92 -6.69
C LEU A 57 -7.76 -7.40 -6.60
N GLU A 58 -7.66 -6.72 -7.74
CA GLU A 58 -7.72 -5.26 -7.81
C GLU A 58 -9.03 -4.74 -7.19
N ASN A 59 -10.17 -5.28 -7.60
CA ASN A 59 -11.47 -4.90 -7.05
C ASN A 59 -11.57 -5.18 -5.56
N LYS A 60 -11.08 -6.32 -5.09
CA LYS A 60 -11.08 -6.67 -3.66
C LYS A 60 -10.26 -5.68 -2.82
N ILE A 61 -9.07 -5.31 -3.30
CA ILE A 61 -8.22 -4.32 -2.61
C ILE A 61 -8.91 -2.96 -2.59
N VAL A 62 -9.49 -2.54 -3.71
CA VAL A 62 -10.24 -1.28 -3.82
C VAL A 62 -11.40 -1.27 -2.84
N ASP A 63 -12.21 -2.33 -2.81
CA ASP A 63 -13.36 -2.46 -1.90
C ASP A 63 -12.93 -2.41 -0.43
N SER A 64 -11.84 -3.11 -0.07
CA SER A 64 -11.30 -3.05 1.29
C SER A 64 -10.87 -1.63 1.66
N ILE A 65 -10.19 -0.91 0.78
CA ILE A 65 -9.71 0.45 1.06
C ILE A 65 -10.87 1.46 1.13
N THR A 66 -11.85 1.38 0.23
CA THR A 66 -12.96 2.34 0.19
C THR A 66 -14.01 2.08 1.28
N LYS A 67 -14.31 0.80 1.60
CA LYS A 67 -15.26 0.43 2.66
C LYS A 67 -14.66 0.55 4.07
N GLU A 68 -13.39 0.19 4.24
CA GLU A 68 -12.68 0.24 5.53
C GLU A 68 -11.78 1.48 5.69
N GLY A 69 -11.98 2.51 4.87
CA GLY A 69 -11.12 3.71 4.75
C GLY A 69 -10.91 4.53 6.03
N LYS A 70 -11.42 4.09 7.18
CA LYS A 70 -11.18 4.67 8.52
C LYS A 70 -10.52 3.72 9.52
N SER A 71 -10.41 2.41 9.26
CA SER A 71 -9.92 1.42 10.23
C SER A 71 -8.51 0.87 9.98
N LEU A 72 -7.93 1.11 8.79
CA LEU A 72 -6.53 0.79 8.50
C LEU A 72 -5.61 1.90 8.99
N ASP A 73 -5.66 2.19 10.29
CA ASP A 73 -4.65 3.05 10.90
C ASP A 73 -3.29 2.32 10.94
N PHE A 74 -2.22 3.09 11.10
CA PHE A 74 -0.87 2.53 11.20
C PHE A 74 -0.72 1.55 12.37
N ASN A 75 -1.48 1.71 13.45
CA ASN A 75 -1.45 0.81 14.62
C ASN A 75 -2.04 -0.56 14.29
N THR A 76 -3.13 -0.61 13.52
CA THR A 76 -3.76 -1.83 13.01
C THR A 76 -2.80 -2.56 12.09
N ILE A 77 -2.17 -1.85 11.15
CA ILE A 77 -1.17 -2.44 10.24
C ILE A 77 0.02 -2.97 11.04
N SER A 78 0.54 -2.17 11.98
CA SER A 78 1.65 -2.57 12.85
C SER A 78 1.29 -3.82 13.66
N ASN A 79 0.07 -3.91 14.20
CA ASN A 79 -0.41 -5.08 14.93
C ASN A 79 -0.52 -6.31 14.02
N MET A 80 -1.01 -6.18 12.79
CA MET A 80 -1.07 -7.32 11.84
C MET A 80 0.33 -7.80 11.43
N LEU A 81 1.29 -6.89 11.29
CA LEU A 81 2.67 -7.23 10.93
C LEU A 81 3.45 -7.84 12.12
N ASN A 82 3.21 -7.37 13.34
CA ASN A 82 3.83 -7.91 14.55
C ASN A 82 3.21 -9.23 15.02
N ASN A 83 1.93 -9.48 14.75
CA ASN A 83 1.25 -10.73 15.13
C ASN A 83 1.56 -11.91 14.19
N LYS A 84 2.83 -12.10 13.85
CA LYS A 84 3.33 -13.40 13.39
C LYS A 84 3.95 -14.13 14.59
N LYS A 85 3.10 -14.83 15.34
CA LYS A 85 3.52 -16.07 15.99
C LYS A 85 3.53 -17.18 14.96
#